data_AF-A0AAU7GGQ3-F1
#
_entry.id   AF-A0AAU7GGQ3-F1
#
_cell.length_a   1.000
_cell.length_b   1.000
_cell.length_c   1.000
_cell.angle_alpha   90.00
_cell.angle_beta   90.00
_cell.angle_gamma   90.00
#
_symmetry.space_group_name_H-M   'P 1'
#
loop_
_entity.id
_entity.type
_entity.pdbx_description
1 polymer ?
#
loop_
_entity_poly.entity_id
_entity_poly.type
_entity_poly.pdbx_seq_one_letter_code
_entity_poly.pdbx_strand_id
1 'polypeptide(L)'
;MGVALTVLTVFGVLPAPLWLAIVLAVVLAAVPLGVIAGDAVHQETSVHYPVPAGRAAGYGAATFLGFAALGLGAAYLTDLSQLWLVIVGAPLLLAAIGWLSFLAATQTNRTKPWMREVQSQYQGADRFSQDEAAAARFGIYTVVIFVVAIAAFIVLSFTVGFAWSWLALVAGFVVFFVVLARMLFPSGPARTNHTNTNGANRD
;
A
#
# COMPACT_ATOMS: atom_id res chain seq x y z
N MET A 1 -7.01 -28.95 -14.78
CA MET A 1 -8.19 -29.02 -15.66
C MET A 1 -8.67 -27.65 -16.14
N GLY A 2 -8.78 -26.63 -15.27
CA GLY A 2 -9.22 -25.27 -15.65
C GLY A 2 -8.35 -24.58 -16.72
N VAL A 3 -7.02 -24.61 -16.61
CA VAL A 3 -6.11 -24.01 -17.60
C VAL A 3 -6.32 -24.57 -19.00
N ALA A 4 -6.46 -25.90 -19.12
CA ALA A 4 -6.70 -26.56 -20.40
C ALA A 4 -8.03 -26.14 -21.03
N LEU A 5 -9.09 -26.02 -20.23
CA LEU A 5 -10.39 -25.55 -20.72
C LEU A 5 -10.31 -24.10 -21.21
N THR A 6 -9.67 -23.20 -20.47
CA THR A 6 -9.54 -21.79 -20.88
C THR A 6 -8.70 -21.64 -22.13
N VAL A 7 -7.60 -22.38 -22.25
CA VAL A 7 -6.79 -22.43 -23.49
C VAL A 7 -7.65 -22.88 -24.68
N LEU A 8 -8.38 -24.00 -24.54
CA LEU A 8 -9.26 -24.51 -25.60
C LEU A 8 -10.39 -23.53 -25.96
N THR A 9 -10.88 -22.75 -25.00
CA THR A 9 -11.91 -21.74 -25.24
C THR A 9 -11.34 -20.53 -26.00
N VAL A 10 -10.15 -20.05 -25.61
CA VAL A 10 -9.46 -18.92 -26.26
C VAL A 10 -9.08 -19.26 -27.71
N PHE A 11 -8.69 -20.52 -27.97
CA PHE A 11 -8.40 -21.00 -29.33
C PHE A 11 -9.65 -21.40 -30.14
N GLY A 12 -10.85 -21.14 -29.63
CA GLY A 12 -12.11 -21.40 -30.34
C GLY A 12 -12.45 -22.88 -30.52
N VAL A 13 -11.77 -23.78 -29.79
CA VAL A 13 -12.02 -25.23 -29.85
C VAL A 13 -13.29 -25.61 -29.09
N LEU A 14 -13.60 -24.87 -28.02
CA LEU A 14 -14.85 -25.00 -27.25
C LEU A 14 -15.73 -23.77 -27.49
N PRO A 15 -16.98 -23.95 -27.97
CA PRO A 15 -17.94 -22.85 -28.01
C PRO A 15 -18.33 -22.49 -26.59
N ALA A 16 -17.89 -21.33 -26.11
CA ALA A 16 -18.31 -20.78 -24.83
C ALA A 16 -18.81 -19.35 -25.02
N PRO A 17 -19.78 -18.93 -24.19
CA PRO A 17 -20.20 -17.53 -24.21
C PRO A 17 -19.05 -16.65 -23.70
N LEU A 18 -18.90 -15.47 -24.32
CA LEU A 18 -17.80 -14.53 -24.06
C LEU A 18 -17.60 -14.22 -22.56
N TRP A 19 -18.70 -14.04 -21.82
CA TRP A 19 -18.63 -13.76 -20.38
C TRP A 19 -17.92 -14.87 -19.61
N LEU A 20 -18.09 -16.14 -20.00
CA LEU A 20 -17.45 -17.28 -19.34
C LEU A 20 -15.95 -17.30 -19.62
N ALA A 21 -15.54 -16.98 -20.85
CA ALA A 21 -14.13 -16.87 -21.21
C ALA A 21 -13.42 -15.77 -20.40
N ILE A 22 -14.06 -14.61 -20.25
CA ILE A 22 -13.53 -13.49 -19.45
C ILE A 22 -13.39 -13.91 -17.98
N VAL A 23 -14.44 -14.47 -17.39
CA VAL A 23 -14.41 -14.91 -15.97
C VAL A 23 -13.30 -15.93 -15.75
N LEU A 24 -13.17 -16.94 -16.63
CA LEU A 24 -12.14 -17.95 -16.51
C LEU A 24 -10.73 -17.37 -16.63
N ALA A 25 -10.49 -16.46 -17.58
CA ALA A 25 -9.20 -15.81 -17.74
C ALA A 25 -8.81 -15.00 -16.50
N VAL A 26 -9.76 -14.21 -15.96
CA VAL A 26 -9.55 -13.42 -14.75
C VAL A 26 -9.27 -14.32 -13.54
N VAL A 27 -10.06 -15.38 -13.35
CA VAL A 27 -9.89 -16.31 -12.22
C VAL A 27 -8.53 -17.02 -12.31
N LEU A 28 -8.14 -17.50 -13.50
CA LEU A 28 -6.85 -18.16 -13.69
C LEU A 28 -5.66 -17.24 -13.43
N ALA A 29 -5.78 -15.95 -13.74
CA ALA A 29 -4.74 -14.97 -13.45
C ALA A 29 -4.70 -14.58 -11.97
N ALA A 30 -5.86 -14.40 -11.33
CA ALA A 30 -5.95 -13.87 -9.97
C ALA A 30 -5.71 -14.93 -8.88
N VAL A 31 -6.10 -16.19 -9.10
CA VAL A 31 -5.97 -17.26 -8.08
C VAL A 31 -4.51 -17.48 -7.67
N PRO A 32 -3.53 -17.64 -8.58
CA PRO A 32 -2.13 -17.82 -8.19
C PRO A 32 -1.61 -16.65 -7.35
N LEU A 33 -1.99 -15.42 -7.69
CA LEU A 33 -1.57 -14.22 -6.95
C LEU A 33 -2.14 -14.21 -5.53
N GLY A 34 -3.40 -14.59 -5.36
CA GLY A 34 -4.01 -14.76 -4.04
C GLY A 34 -3.33 -15.85 -3.21
N VAL A 35 -3.06 -17.01 -3.81
CA VAL A 35 -2.37 -18.12 -3.12
C VAL A 35 -0.96 -17.70 -2.69
N ILE A 36 -0.17 -17.13 -3.61
CA ILE A 36 1.20 -16.66 -3.32
C ILE A 36 1.19 -15.62 -2.21
N ALA A 37 0.28 -14.66 -2.24
CA ALA A 37 0.19 -13.64 -1.19
C ALA A 37 -0.17 -14.24 0.17
N GLY A 38 -1.12 -15.18 0.22
CA GLY A 38 -1.46 -15.90 1.44
C GLY A 38 -0.29 -16.72 1.99
N ASP A 39 0.37 -17.48 1.12
CA ASP A 39 1.52 -18.32 1.48
C ASP A 39 2.72 -17.49 1.93
N ALA A 40 3.03 -16.39 1.23
CA ALA A 40 4.12 -15.49 1.61
C ALA A 40 3.90 -14.94 3.03
N VAL A 41 2.70 -14.46 3.34
CA VAL A 41 2.36 -13.94 4.68
C VAL A 41 2.44 -15.05 5.74
N HIS A 42 2.06 -16.28 5.39
CA HIS A 42 2.18 -17.42 6.30
C HIS A 42 3.64 -17.84 6.52
N GLN A 43 4.46 -17.85 5.48
CA GLN A 43 5.85 -18.33 5.50
C GLN A 43 6.81 -17.35 6.18
N GLU A 44 6.70 -16.04 5.92
CA GLU A 44 7.56 -14.98 6.50
C GLU A 44 7.50 -14.91 8.03
N THR A 45 6.53 -15.60 8.61
CA THR A 45 6.24 -15.58 10.03
C THR A 45 6.39 -16.93 10.71
N SER A 46 6.60 -18.02 9.96
CA SER A 46 6.64 -19.40 10.46
C SER A 46 7.76 -19.71 11.45
N VAL A 47 8.90 -19.00 11.36
CA VAL A 47 10.07 -19.32 12.20
C VAL A 47 9.96 -18.76 13.61
N HIS A 48 9.20 -17.68 13.85
CA HIS A 48 9.13 -17.05 15.18
C HIS A 48 7.73 -16.54 15.61
N TYR A 49 6.84 -16.12 14.69
CA TYR A 49 5.51 -15.55 15.02
C TYR A 49 4.45 -15.79 13.93
N PRO A 50 4.05 -17.04 13.65
CA PRO A 50 3.24 -17.40 12.47
C PRO A 50 1.92 -16.65 12.43
N VAL A 51 1.58 -16.02 11.29
CA VAL A 51 0.23 -15.48 11.05
C VAL A 51 -0.76 -16.64 11.11
N PRO A 52 -1.83 -16.56 11.94
CA PRO A 52 -2.84 -17.59 11.98
C PRO A 52 -3.36 -17.89 10.57
N ALA A 53 -3.49 -19.16 10.23
CA ALA A 53 -3.84 -19.59 8.87
C ALA A 53 -5.08 -18.87 8.31
N GLY A 54 -6.10 -18.64 9.15
CA GLY A 54 -7.29 -17.89 8.75
C GLY A 54 -7.02 -16.44 8.33
N ARG A 55 -6.08 -15.75 8.98
CA ARG A 55 -5.68 -14.38 8.58
C ARG A 55 -4.83 -14.40 7.32
N ALA A 56 -3.92 -15.36 7.18
CA ALA A 56 -3.11 -15.53 5.96
C ALA A 56 -4.01 -15.81 4.74
N ALA A 57 -4.99 -16.70 4.90
CA ALA A 57 -6.03 -16.93 3.89
C ALA A 57 -6.82 -15.65 3.60
N GLY A 58 -7.11 -14.82 4.61
CA GLY A 58 -7.74 -13.52 4.43
C GLY A 58 -6.93 -12.55 3.54
N TYR A 59 -5.61 -12.49 3.71
CA TYR A 59 -4.74 -11.71 2.82
C TYR A 59 -4.75 -12.26 1.39
N GLY A 60 -4.69 -13.58 1.24
CA GLY A 60 -4.76 -14.22 -0.07
C GLY A 60 -6.09 -13.97 -0.78
N ALA A 61 -7.21 -14.09 -0.06
CA ALA A 61 -8.55 -13.82 -0.58
C ALA A 61 -8.71 -12.36 -1.00
N ALA A 62 -8.28 -11.40 -0.16
CA ALA A 62 -8.37 -9.98 -0.49
C ALA A 62 -7.48 -9.62 -1.69
N THR A 63 -6.31 -10.24 -1.81
CA THR A 63 -5.42 -10.09 -2.97
C THR A 63 -6.06 -10.64 -4.24
N PHE A 64 -6.66 -11.84 -4.18
CA PHE A 64 -7.43 -12.41 -5.28
C PHE A 64 -8.55 -11.46 -5.73
N LEU A 65 -9.35 -10.92 -4.80
CA LEU A 65 -10.43 -9.98 -5.11
C LEU A 65 -9.90 -8.72 -5.83
N GLY A 66 -8.78 -8.17 -5.35
CA GLY A 66 -8.15 -7.00 -5.96
C GLY A 66 -7.72 -7.27 -7.39
N PHE A 67 -6.99 -8.37 -7.63
CA PHE A 67 -6.55 -8.73 -8.98
C PHE A 67 -7.70 -9.15 -9.89
N ALA A 68 -8.74 -9.81 -9.35
CA ALA A 68 -9.94 -10.12 -10.11
C ALA A 68 -10.65 -8.85 -10.57
N ALA A 69 -10.79 -7.86 -9.68
CA ALA A 69 -11.38 -6.57 -10.02
C ALA A 69 -10.55 -5.81 -11.07
N LEU A 70 -9.22 -5.82 -10.96
CA LEU A 70 -8.33 -5.25 -11.97
C LEU A 70 -8.45 -5.97 -13.31
N GLY A 71 -8.56 -7.31 -13.31
CA GLY A 71 -8.76 -8.10 -14.52
C GLY A 71 -10.09 -7.79 -15.22
N LEU A 72 -11.17 -7.62 -14.46
CA LEU A 72 -12.48 -7.18 -15.00
C LEU A 72 -12.42 -5.75 -15.53
N GLY A 73 -11.73 -4.84 -14.81
CA GLY A 73 -11.50 -3.47 -15.27
C GLY A 73 -10.69 -3.42 -16.56
N ALA A 74 -9.64 -4.24 -16.68
CA ALA A 74 -8.86 -4.36 -17.91
C ALA A 74 -9.70 -4.93 -19.07
N ALA A 75 -10.53 -5.94 -18.82
CA ALA A 75 -11.46 -6.47 -19.83
C ALA A 75 -12.47 -5.40 -20.29
N TYR A 76 -12.98 -4.56 -19.38
CA TYR A 76 -13.88 -3.46 -19.74
C TYR A 76 -13.24 -2.45 -20.69
N LEU A 77 -11.94 -2.18 -20.54
CA LEU A 77 -11.20 -1.30 -21.45
C LEU A 77 -11.11 -1.85 -22.89
N THR A 78 -11.33 -3.16 -23.08
CA THR A 78 -11.36 -3.77 -24.42
C THR A 78 -12.73 -3.64 -25.11
N ASP A 79 -13.80 -3.46 -24.32
CA ASP A 79 -15.17 -3.31 -24.81
C ASP A 79 -16.03 -2.57 -23.78
N LEU A 80 -16.19 -1.26 -24.00
CA LEU A 80 -16.91 -0.36 -23.10
C LEU A 80 -18.43 -0.63 -23.06
N SER A 81 -18.96 -1.44 -23.97
CA SER A 81 -20.38 -1.82 -23.94
C SER A 81 -20.69 -2.80 -22.79
N GLN A 82 -19.67 -3.47 -22.26
CA GLN A 82 -19.80 -4.48 -21.20
C GLN A 82 -19.82 -3.87 -19.80
N LEU A 83 -20.80 -3.03 -19.52
CA LEU A 83 -20.96 -2.35 -18.22
C LEU A 83 -20.98 -3.30 -17.01
N TRP A 84 -21.42 -4.55 -17.22
CA TRP A 84 -21.44 -5.58 -16.17
C TRP A 84 -20.05 -5.80 -15.54
N LEU A 85 -18.97 -5.65 -16.31
CA LEU A 85 -17.59 -5.81 -15.83
C LEU A 85 -17.24 -4.78 -14.75
N VAL A 86 -17.67 -3.53 -14.93
CA VAL A 86 -17.46 -2.46 -13.94
C VAL A 86 -18.42 -2.62 -12.76
N ILE A 87 -19.68 -2.95 -13.03
CA ILE A 87 -20.71 -3.18 -12.00
C ILE A 87 -20.27 -4.28 -11.02
N VAL A 88 -19.61 -5.34 -11.52
CA VAL A 88 -19.07 -6.43 -10.68
C VAL A 88 -17.68 -6.09 -10.14
N GLY A 89 -16.80 -5.53 -10.97
CA GLY A 89 -15.40 -5.26 -10.61
C GLY A 89 -15.24 -4.19 -9.53
N ALA A 90 -16.02 -3.10 -9.59
CA ALA A 90 -15.88 -2.00 -8.63
C ALA A 90 -16.20 -2.42 -7.18
N PRO A 91 -17.31 -3.14 -6.88
CA PRO A 91 -17.54 -3.68 -5.55
C PRO A 91 -16.44 -4.64 -5.07
N LEU A 92 -15.90 -5.50 -5.95
CA LEU A 92 -14.80 -6.40 -5.61
C LEU A 92 -13.53 -5.63 -5.21
N LEU A 93 -13.21 -4.55 -5.94
CA LEU A 93 -12.07 -3.69 -5.62
C LEU A 93 -12.24 -3.01 -4.26
N LEU A 94 -13.43 -2.43 -4.01
CA LEU A 94 -13.73 -1.79 -2.74
C LEU A 94 -13.68 -2.79 -1.57
N ALA A 95 -14.22 -4.00 -1.77
CA ALA A 95 -14.14 -5.07 -0.81
C ALA A 95 -12.68 -5.47 -0.54
N ALA A 96 -11.84 -5.61 -1.57
CA ALA A 96 -10.43 -5.93 -1.43
C ALA A 96 -9.68 -4.85 -0.62
N ILE A 97 -9.86 -3.58 -0.96
CA ILE A 97 -9.22 -2.45 -0.27
C ILE A 97 -9.67 -2.39 1.20
N GLY A 98 -10.99 -2.47 1.44
CA GLY A 98 -11.54 -2.45 2.79
C GLY A 98 -11.04 -3.62 3.63
N TRP A 99 -10.98 -4.82 3.06
CA TRP A 99 -10.51 -6.02 3.74
C TRP A 99 -9.00 -5.97 4.03
N LEU A 100 -8.18 -5.55 3.06
CA LEU A 100 -6.74 -5.36 3.28
C LEU A 100 -6.47 -4.29 4.34
N SER A 101 -7.21 -3.18 4.30
CA SER A 101 -7.10 -2.11 5.29
C SER A 101 -7.51 -2.58 6.68
N PHE A 102 -8.60 -3.34 6.79
CA PHE A 102 -9.03 -3.97 8.04
C PHE A 102 -7.98 -4.95 8.57
N LEU A 103 -7.46 -5.84 7.72
CA LEU A 103 -6.42 -6.78 8.11
C LEU A 103 -5.13 -6.06 8.52
N ALA A 104 -4.74 -5.00 7.82
CA ALA A 104 -3.56 -4.19 8.16
C ALA A 104 -3.75 -3.44 9.49
N ALA A 105 -4.89 -2.77 9.68
CA ALA A 105 -5.20 -2.01 10.90
C ALA A 105 -5.32 -2.90 12.15
N THR A 106 -5.83 -4.12 11.99
CA THR A 106 -6.00 -5.08 13.09
C THR A 106 -4.77 -5.96 13.33
N GLN A 107 -3.65 -5.72 12.63
CA GLN A 107 -2.35 -6.29 12.99
C GLN A 107 -1.79 -5.53 14.19
N THR A 108 -2.37 -5.72 15.38
CA THR A 108 -1.86 -5.08 16.59
C THR A 108 -0.54 -5.74 17.00
N ASN A 109 0.54 -4.97 16.84
CA ASN A 109 1.81 -5.09 17.57
C ASN A 109 2.48 -6.47 17.58
N ARG A 110 2.62 -7.10 16.40
CA ARG A 110 3.59 -8.19 16.19
C ARG A 110 4.97 -7.62 15.86
N THR A 111 5.55 -6.90 16.82
CA THR A 111 6.96 -6.57 16.77
C THR A 111 7.74 -7.85 17.05
N LYS A 112 8.42 -8.39 16.02
CA LYS A 112 9.36 -9.50 16.21
C LYS A 112 10.37 -9.09 17.31
N PRO A 113 10.81 -9.97 18.23
CA PRO A 113 11.70 -9.61 19.33
C PRO A 113 12.99 -8.95 18.86
N TRP A 114 13.54 -9.40 17.73
CA TRP A 114 14.69 -8.75 17.09
C TRP A 114 14.35 -7.35 16.57
N MET A 115 13.12 -7.11 16.12
CA MET A 115 12.65 -5.77 15.77
C MET A 115 12.50 -4.90 17.01
N ARG A 116 12.21 -5.47 18.20
CA ARG A 116 12.23 -4.70 19.45
C ARG A 116 13.64 -4.31 19.86
N GLU A 117 14.64 -5.17 19.64
CA GLU A 117 16.05 -4.85 19.87
C GLU A 117 16.57 -3.80 18.88
N VAL A 118 16.20 -3.92 17.61
CA VAL A 118 16.51 -2.92 16.60
C VAL A 118 15.78 -1.61 16.91
N GLN A 119 14.50 -1.66 17.27
CA GLN A 119 13.72 -0.48 17.61
C GLN A 119 14.18 0.17 18.91
N SER A 120 14.64 -0.58 19.92
CA SER A 120 15.26 0.01 21.12
C SER A 120 16.57 0.73 20.78
N GLN A 121 17.35 0.22 19.82
CA GLN A 121 18.54 0.90 19.30
C GLN A 121 18.20 2.17 18.48
N TYR A 122 17.07 2.18 17.75
CA TYR A 122 16.65 3.34 16.93
C TYR A 122 15.68 4.31 17.64
N GLN A 123 15.11 3.97 18.80
CA GLN A 123 14.24 4.86 19.59
C GLN A 123 14.96 6.13 20.06
N GLY A 124 16.29 6.10 20.15
CA GLY A 124 17.11 7.29 20.38
C GLY A 124 17.19 8.26 19.19
N ALA A 125 16.84 7.82 17.97
CA ALA A 125 17.01 8.58 16.73
C ALA A 125 15.68 9.05 16.08
N ASP A 126 14.53 8.45 16.42
CA ASP A 126 13.23 8.80 15.83
C ASP A 126 12.56 9.98 16.55
N ARG A 127 12.54 11.14 15.88
CA ARG A 127 11.95 12.39 16.39
C ARG A 127 10.45 12.29 16.68
N PHE A 128 9.71 11.46 15.95
CA PHE A 128 8.25 11.36 16.12
C PHE A 128 7.84 10.65 17.41
N SER A 129 8.68 9.74 17.90
CA SER A 129 8.48 9.08 19.19
C SER A 129 8.86 9.96 20.39
N GLN A 130 9.74 10.95 20.17
CA GLN A 130 10.21 11.87 21.21
C GLN A 130 9.39 13.15 21.31
N ASP A 131 8.78 13.60 20.19
CA ASP A 131 7.97 14.83 20.12
C ASP A 131 6.62 14.54 19.44
N GLU A 132 5.61 14.30 20.28
CA GLU A 132 4.23 14.04 19.84
C GLU A 132 3.65 15.20 18.99
N ALA A 133 4.07 16.44 19.27
CA ALA A 133 3.65 17.59 18.48
C ALA A 133 4.30 17.61 17.08
N ALA A 134 5.52 17.11 16.94
CA ALA A 134 6.15 16.93 15.63
C ALA A 134 5.43 15.85 14.81
N ALA A 135 5.01 14.75 15.43
CA ALA A 135 4.22 13.70 14.77
C ALA A 135 2.86 14.23 14.29
N ALA A 136 2.16 15.00 15.13
CA ALA A 136 0.90 15.63 14.74
C ALA A 136 1.07 16.60 13.56
N ARG A 137 2.13 17.43 13.56
CA ARG A 137 2.44 18.35 12.44
C ARG A 137 2.76 17.61 11.15
N PHE A 138 3.51 16.52 11.22
CA PHE A 138 3.79 15.67 10.07
C PHE A 138 2.50 15.10 9.45
N GLY A 139 1.59 14.61 10.29
CA GLY A 139 0.28 14.13 9.85
C GLY A 139 -0.52 15.22 9.13
N ILE A 140 -0.60 16.42 9.73
CA ILE A 140 -1.30 17.57 9.12
C ILE A 140 -0.68 17.95 7.77
N TYR A 141 0.65 18.06 7.70
CA TYR A 141 1.33 18.40 6.44
C TYR A 141 1.10 17.35 5.36
N THR A 142 1.14 16.07 5.72
CA THR A 142 0.86 14.97 4.79
C THR A 142 -0.54 15.11 4.19
N VAL A 143 -1.57 15.27 5.03
CA VAL A 143 -2.96 15.43 4.56
C VAL A 143 -3.09 16.65 3.65
N VAL A 144 -2.53 17.80 4.04
CA VAL A 144 -2.59 19.03 3.23
C VAL A 144 -1.92 18.84 1.86
N ILE A 145 -0.73 18.23 1.83
CA ILE A 145 0.01 17.98 0.59
C ILE A 145 -0.81 17.12 -0.37
N PHE A 146 -1.36 16.00 0.12
CA PHE A 146 -2.15 15.10 -0.72
C PHE A 146 -3.47 15.71 -1.19
N VAL A 147 -4.18 16.44 -0.33
CA VAL A 147 -5.41 17.14 -0.71
C VAL A 147 -5.13 18.17 -1.80
N VAL A 148 -4.08 18.97 -1.66
CA VAL A 148 -3.69 19.97 -2.68
C VAL A 148 -3.27 19.28 -3.98
N ALA A 149 -2.48 18.21 -3.92
CA ALA A 149 -2.04 17.46 -5.10
C ALA A 149 -3.22 16.83 -5.87
N ILE A 150 -4.19 16.24 -5.16
CA ILE A 150 -5.39 15.66 -5.76
C ILE A 150 -6.28 16.77 -6.35
N ALA A 151 -6.49 17.87 -5.63
CA ALA A 151 -7.27 19.00 -6.15
C ALA A 151 -6.63 19.57 -7.43
N ALA A 152 -5.31 19.74 -7.45
CA ALA A 152 -4.56 20.17 -8.63
C ALA A 152 -4.68 19.16 -9.78
N PHE A 153 -4.57 17.85 -9.51
CA PHE A 153 -4.78 16.80 -10.52
C PHE A 153 -6.16 16.89 -11.16
N ILE A 154 -7.22 17.08 -10.37
CA ILE A 154 -8.60 17.22 -10.87
C ILE A 154 -8.71 18.46 -11.77
N VAL A 155 -8.26 19.62 -11.28
CA VAL A 155 -8.30 20.88 -12.04
C VAL A 155 -7.52 20.77 -13.35
N LEU A 156 -6.31 20.19 -13.32
CA LEU A 156 -5.48 19.99 -14.52
C LEU A 156 -6.12 19.01 -15.50
N SER A 157 -6.79 17.97 -15.00
CA SER A 157 -7.47 16.99 -15.85
C SER A 157 -8.59 17.64 -16.68
N PHE A 158 -9.30 18.63 -16.11
CA PHE A 158 -10.34 19.39 -16.82
C PHE A 158 -9.80 20.51 -17.71
N THR A 159 -8.63 21.07 -17.42
CA THR A 159 -8.12 22.27 -18.11
C THR A 159 -7.06 21.97 -19.17
N VAL A 160 -6.07 21.14 -18.86
CA VAL A 160 -4.92 20.81 -19.75
C VAL A 160 -5.08 19.40 -20.35
N GLY A 161 -5.92 18.57 -19.74
CA GLY A 161 -6.16 17.20 -20.15
C GLY A 161 -5.37 16.19 -19.31
N PHE A 162 -5.86 14.95 -19.31
CA PHE A 162 -5.37 13.87 -18.45
C PHE A 162 -3.90 13.50 -18.68
N ALA A 163 -3.37 13.72 -19.89
CA ALA A 163 -2.00 13.36 -20.26
C ALA A 163 -0.92 14.05 -19.40
N TRP A 164 -1.22 15.21 -18.81
CA TRP A 164 -0.27 15.99 -18.01
C TRP A 164 -0.69 16.16 -16.55
N SER A 165 -1.95 15.85 -16.20
CA SER A 165 -2.48 16.10 -14.85
C SER A 165 -1.77 15.28 -13.78
N TRP A 166 -1.29 14.08 -14.11
CA TRP A 166 -0.54 13.20 -13.19
C TRP A 166 0.74 13.85 -12.63
N LEU A 167 1.30 14.88 -13.30
CA LEU A 167 2.44 15.65 -12.78
C LEU A 167 2.14 16.33 -11.43
N ALA A 168 0.88 16.70 -11.17
CA ALA A 168 0.50 17.25 -9.86
C ALA A 168 0.67 16.22 -8.73
N LEU A 169 0.40 14.95 -8.99
CA LEU A 169 0.61 13.88 -8.03
C LEU A 169 2.11 13.67 -7.77
N VAL A 170 2.92 13.69 -8.83
CA VAL A 170 4.39 13.59 -8.71
C VAL A 170 4.96 14.75 -7.90
N ALA A 171 4.51 15.98 -8.17
CA ALA A 171 4.91 17.15 -7.38
C ALA A 171 4.51 17.00 -5.91
N GLY A 172 3.29 16.50 -5.64
CA GLY A 172 2.85 16.17 -4.28
C GLY A 172 3.77 15.17 -3.59
N PHE A 173 4.17 14.10 -4.28
CA PHE A 173 5.13 13.11 -3.76
C PHE A 173 6.49 13.74 -3.46
N VAL A 174 7.03 14.57 -4.35
CA VAL A 174 8.32 15.26 -4.12
C VAL A 174 8.24 16.11 -2.86
N VAL A 175 7.19 16.92 -2.70
CA VAL A 175 7.00 17.75 -1.51
C VAL A 175 6.86 16.89 -0.26
N PHE A 176 6.10 15.80 -0.32
CA PHE A 176 5.96 14.85 0.78
C PHE A 176 7.31 14.27 1.22
N PHE A 177 8.15 13.81 0.29
CA PHE A 177 9.47 13.26 0.61
C PHE A 177 10.40 14.32 1.21
N VAL A 178 10.35 15.56 0.72
CA VAL A 178 11.12 16.67 1.31
C VAL A 178 10.67 16.95 2.74
N VAL A 179 9.36 17.04 3.00
CA VAL A 179 8.84 17.25 4.36
C VAL A 179 9.22 16.09 5.27
N LEU A 180 9.09 14.86 4.79
CA LEU A 180 9.49 13.66 5.52
C LEU A 180 10.97 13.70 5.88
N ALA A 181 11.86 14.00 4.93
CA ALA A 181 13.29 14.09 5.19
C ALA A 181 13.64 15.20 6.20
N ARG A 182 12.97 16.35 6.13
CA ARG A 182 13.21 17.50 7.03
C ARG A 182 12.71 17.26 8.46
N MET A 183 11.68 16.44 8.62
CA MET A 183 11.11 16.13 9.93
C MET A 183 11.72 14.90 10.57
N LEU A 184 12.13 13.92 9.77
CA LEU A 184 12.72 12.67 10.25
C LEU A 184 14.19 12.83 10.67
N PHE A 185 14.97 13.67 10.00
CA PHE A 185 16.40 13.83 10.28
C PHE A 185 16.70 15.16 11.00
N PRO A 186 17.34 15.14 12.18
CA PRO A 186 17.79 16.36 12.86
C PRO A 186 18.81 17.14 12.02
N SER A 187 18.64 18.46 11.92
CA SER A 187 19.59 19.33 11.25
C SER A 187 20.73 19.76 12.19
N GLY A 188 21.86 19.04 12.13
CA GLY A 188 23.18 19.53 12.58
C GLY A 188 23.61 19.20 14.02
N PRO A 189 24.93 19.14 14.28
CA PRO A 189 25.54 18.45 15.43
C PRO A 189 25.24 19.12 16.77
N ALA A 190 25.02 18.28 17.78
CA ALA A 190 24.88 18.67 19.17
C ALA A 190 26.04 19.59 19.57
N ARG A 191 25.73 20.88 19.81
CA ARG A 191 26.67 21.83 20.38
C ARG A 191 26.93 21.39 21.82
N THR A 192 28.00 20.63 22.03
CA THR A 192 28.51 20.28 23.36
C THR A 192 28.99 21.56 24.03
N ASN A 193 28.12 22.18 24.82
CA ASN A 193 28.51 23.24 25.75
C ASN A 193 29.38 22.59 26.83
N HIS A 194 30.70 22.57 26.62
CA HIS A 194 31.66 22.41 27.71
C HIS A 194 31.58 23.66 28.60
N THR A 195 30.62 23.68 29.51
CA THR A 195 30.62 24.63 30.62
C THR A 195 31.72 24.18 31.57
N ASN A 196 32.89 24.80 31.40
CA ASN A 196 34.09 24.55 32.17
C ASN A 196 33.86 25.02 33.61
N THR A 197 33.40 24.11 34.49
CA THR A 197 33.35 24.34 35.95
C THR A 197 34.75 24.18 36.52
N ASN A 198 35.63 25.14 36.24
CA ASN A 198 36.95 25.23 36.85
C ASN A 198 37.18 26.64 37.40
N GLY A 199 36.51 26.90 38.51
CA GLY A 199 36.90 27.88 39.54
C GLY A 199 36.44 27.26 40.86
N ALA A 200 37.15 26.31 41.47
CA ALA A 200 38.46 26.50 42.10
C ALA A 200 38.48 27.89 42.75
N ASN A 201 37.89 28.05 43.94
CA ASN A 201 38.51 27.61 45.19
C ASN A 201 40.01 27.98 45.16
N ARG A 202 40.26 29.28 45.36
CA ARG A 202 41.53 29.85 45.77
C ARG A 202 41.19 30.85 46.87
N ASP A 203 41.44 30.38 48.08
CA ASP A 203 41.91 31.11 49.28
C ASP A 203 41.24 32.44 49.65
#